data_AF-A0A7Y8J3M2-F1
#
_entry.id   AF-A0A7Y8J3M2-F1
#
_cell.length_a   1.000
_cell.length_b   1.000
_cell.length_c   1.000
_cell.angle_alpha   90.00
_cell.angle_beta   90.00
_cell.angle_gamma   90.00
#
_symmetry.space_group_name_H-M   'P 1'
#
loop_
_entity.id
_entity.type
_entity.pdbx_description
1 polymer ?
#
loop_
_entity_poly.entity_id
_entity_poly.type
_entity_poly.pdbx_seq_one_letter_code
_entity_poly.pdbx_strand_id
1 'polypeptide(L)'
;MSNNQDRKIWVNRLLAFVAGGLIMFAIMSLAVVAPVRREKKALAMQLDEVQNGAARLLGEAKVLAENKSYDSALSTLDKLFEKQPGSSQVVEGRKLYAEIEIAVQAKEKKWEAAVGAIRAAWEKATAAELMANAEREKQLVETGMAETLAKEWERVKDEIKQDWEKQ
;
A
#
# COMPACT_ATOMS: atom_id res chain seq x y z
N MET A 1 56.03 49.16 48.62
CA MET A 1 54.72 48.97 47.95
C MET A 1 54.81 48.33 46.55
N SER A 2 55.93 47.70 46.13
CA SER A 2 56.08 47.18 44.75
C SER A 2 55.68 45.70 44.53
N ASN A 3 55.82 44.82 45.54
CA ASN A 3 55.64 43.37 45.33
C ASN A 3 54.24 42.91 44.87
N ASN A 4 53.20 43.73 45.06
CA ASN A 4 51.83 43.35 44.72
C ASN A 4 51.46 43.65 43.25
N GLN A 5 52.16 44.56 42.58
CA GLN A 5 51.93 44.86 41.16
C GLN A 5 52.61 43.84 40.25
N ASP A 6 53.86 43.46 40.54
CA ASP A 6 54.60 42.47 39.75
C ASP A 6 53.94 41.08 39.79
N ARG A 7 53.41 40.68 40.95
CA ARG A 7 52.61 39.45 41.08
C ARG A 7 51.34 39.49 40.24
N LYS A 8 50.62 40.62 40.22
CA LYS A 8 49.41 40.78 39.41
C LYS A 8 49.73 40.67 37.91
N ILE A 9 50.83 41.26 37.46
CA ILE A 9 51.26 41.20 36.05
C ILE A 9 51.63 39.76 35.65
N TRP A 10 52.34 39.04 36.53
CA TRP A 10 52.72 37.64 36.25
C TRP A 10 51.51 36.71 36.21
N VAL A 11 50.57 36.86 37.14
CA VAL A 11 49.31 36.11 37.17
C VAL A 11 48.47 36.41 35.93
N ASN A 12 48.40 37.68 35.49
CA ASN A 12 47.66 38.04 34.28
C ASN A 12 48.27 37.45 33.00
N ARG A 13 49.60 37.36 32.93
CA ARG A 13 50.31 36.68 31.84
C ARG A 13 50.05 35.17 31.84
N LEU A 14 50.05 34.53 33.00
CA LEU A 14 49.74 33.11 33.12
C LEU A 14 48.29 32.82 32.71
N LEU A 15 47.34 33.64 33.16
CA LEU A 15 45.92 33.56 32.78
C LEU A 15 45.72 33.77 31.27
N ALA A 16 46.40 34.74 30.67
CA ALA A 16 46.33 34.98 29.23
C ALA A 16 46.87 33.77 28.43
N PHE A 17 47.91 33.11 28.92
CA PHE A 17 48.48 31.92 28.30
C PHE A 17 47.53 30.72 28.37
N VAL A 18 46.91 30.49 29.54
CA VAL A 18 45.93 29.42 29.75
C VAL A 18 44.66 29.69 28.92
N ALA A 19 44.17 30.93 28.91
CA ALA A 19 43.03 31.33 28.10
C ALA A 19 43.30 31.16 26.59
N GLY A 20 44.48 31.56 26.12
CA GLY A 20 44.89 31.36 24.72
C GLY A 20 44.97 29.88 24.32
N GLY A 21 45.51 29.03 25.20
CA GLY A 21 45.56 27.58 24.98
C GLY A 21 44.18 26.93 24.93
N LEU A 22 43.26 27.34 25.81
CA LEU A 22 41.88 26.88 25.81
C LEU A 22 41.11 27.29 24.56
N ILE A 23 41.32 28.52 24.06
CA ILE A 23 40.69 29.00 22.83
C ILE A 23 41.21 28.20 21.63
N MET A 24 42.52 27.97 21.51
CA MET A 24 43.08 27.13 20.45
C MET A 24 42.56 25.69 20.49
N PHE A 25 42.45 25.10 21.70
CA PHE A 25 41.88 23.77 21.88
C PHE A 25 40.40 23.72 21.46
N ALA A 26 39.61 24.73 21.82
CA ALA A 26 38.21 24.82 21.42
C ALA A 26 38.05 24.95 19.89
N ILE A 27 38.89 25.78 19.25
CA ILE A 27 38.90 25.96 17.79
C ILE A 27 39.25 24.64 17.10
N MET A 28 40.32 23.95 17.51
CA MET A 28 40.67 22.65 16.91
C MET A 28 39.60 21.57 17.14
N SER A 29 39.02 21.49 18.35
CA SER A 29 37.97 20.52 18.68
C SER A 29 36.71 20.72 17.84
N LEU A 30 36.27 21.97 17.65
CA LEU A 30 35.06 22.29 16.89
C LEU A 30 35.29 22.29 15.38
N ALA A 31 36.39 22.87 14.90
CA ALA A 31 36.63 23.04 13.47
C ALA A 31 37.21 21.79 12.80
N VAL A 32 37.93 20.93 13.54
CA VAL A 32 38.62 19.77 12.96
C VAL A 32 38.04 18.46 13.48
N VAL A 33 37.89 18.29 14.79
CA VAL A 33 37.47 17.00 15.36
C VAL A 33 35.99 16.69 15.09
N ALA A 34 35.10 17.69 15.18
CA ALA A 34 33.68 17.50 14.91
C ALA A 34 33.38 17.08 13.45
N PRO A 35 33.90 17.75 12.39
CA PRO A 35 33.68 17.30 11.02
C PRO A 35 34.34 15.94 10.73
N VAL A 36 35.58 15.71 11.19
CA VAL A 36 36.27 14.42 10.99
C VAL A 36 35.51 13.25 11.64
N ARG A 37 34.89 13.46 12.81
CA ARG A 37 34.03 12.45 13.45
C ARG A 37 32.74 12.19 12.67
N ARG A 38 32.14 13.22 12.06
CA ARG A 38 30.96 13.06 11.20
C ARG A 38 31.32 12.29 9.93
N GLU A 39 32.41 12.65 9.28
CA GLU A 39 32.91 11.95 8.08
C GLU A 39 33.24 10.50 8.38
N LYS A 40 33.95 10.20 9.48
CA LYS A 40 34.20 8.82 9.90
C LYS A 40 32.92 8.02 10.15
N LYS A 41 31.90 8.62 10.77
CA LYS A 41 30.61 7.95 10.95
C LYS A 41 29.89 7.72 9.62
N ALA A 42 29.91 8.69 8.72
CA ALA A 42 29.31 8.56 7.39
C ALA A 42 30.01 7.47 6.56
N LEU A 43 31.35 7.45 6.57
CA LEU A 43 32.15 6.41 5.92
C LEU A 43 31.90 5.03 6.54
N ALA A 44 31.80 4.94 7.87
CA ALA A 44 31.48 3.67 8.54
C ALA A 44 30.08 3.16 8.18
N MET A 45 29.08 4.05 8.09
CA MET A 45 27.72 3.71 7.65
C MET A 45 27.70 3.25 6.18
N GLN A 46 28.44 3.92 5.30
CA GLN A 46 28.57 3.50 3.90
C GLN A 46 29.26 2.14 3.79
N LEU A 47 30.31 1.90 4.59
CA LEU A 47 31.00 0.62 4.61
C LEU A 47 30.09 -0.52 5.09
N ASP A 48 29.27 -0.25 6.12
CA ASP A 48 28.27 -1.19 6.62
C ASP A 48 27.15 -1.43 5.60
N GLU A 49 26.69 -0.38 4.90
CA GLU A 49 25.70 -0.52 3.82
C GLU A 49 26.26 -1.28 2.62
N VAL A 50 27.57 -1.17 2.33
CA VAL A 50 28.22 -1.94 1.27
C VAL A 50 28.45 -3.40 1.71
N GLN A 51 28.95 -3.64 2.92
CA GLN A 51 29.28 -4.99 3.39
C GLN A 51 28.05 -5.80 3.82
N ASN A 52 27.10 -5.19 4.53
CA ASN A 52 25.97 -5.86 5.15
C ASN A 52 24.62 -5.48 4.51
N GLY A 53 24.58 -4.49 3.61
CA GLY A 53 23.35 -4.04 2.98
C GLY A 53 22.62 -5.15 2.20
N ALA A 54 23.34 -5.95 1.42
CA ALA A 54 22.72 -7.07 0.69
C ALA A 54 22.15 -8.15 1.61
N ALA A 55 22.89 -8.54 2.65
CA ALA A 55 22.42 -9.53 3.62
C ALA A 55 21.19 -9.03 4.38
N ARG A 56 21.18 -7.74 4.75
CA ARG A 56 20.04 -7.10 5.42
C ARG A 56 18.81 -7.05 4.52
N LEU A 57 18.95 -6.59 3.27
CA LEU A 57 17.85 -6.51 2.31
C LEU A 57 17.27 -7.89 2.00
N LEU A 58 18.12 -8.90 1.83
CA LEU A 58 17.66 -10.27 1.64
C LEU A 58 16.92 -10.82 2.88
N GLY A 59 17.45 -10.57 4.08
CA GLY A 59 16.79 -10.96 5.33
C GLY A 59 15.43 -10.29 5.51
N GLU A 60 15.34 -9.00 5.23
CA GLU A 60 14.08 -8.23 5.27
C GLU A 60 13.08 -8.78 4.25
N ALA A 61 13.52 -9.05 3.01
CA ALA A 61 12.67 -9.64 1.98
C ALA A 61 12.12 -11.02 2.39
N LYS A 62 12.93 -11.87 3.03
CA LYS A 62 12.48 -13.18 3.55
C LYS A 62 11.40 -13.02 4.61
N VAL A 63 11.59 -12.14 5.59
CA VAL A 63 10.59 -11.87 6.64
C VAL A 63 9.29 -11.33 6.03
N LEU A 64 9.38 -10.43 5.05
CA LEU A 64 8.20 -9.92 4.35
C LEU A 64 7.47 -11.02 3.57
N ALA A 65 8.22 -11.93 2.93
CA ALA A 65 7.65 -13.07 2.22
C ALA A 65 6.96 -14.06 3.17
N GLU A 66 7.56 -14.36 4.32
CA GLU A 66 6.97 -15.20 5.38
C GLU A 66 5.68 -14.59 5.92
N ASN A 67 5.65 -13.26 6.08
CA ASN A 67 4.46 -12.51 6.49
C ASN A 67 3.42 -12.35 5.36
N LYS A 68 3.65 -12.94 4.18
CA LYS A 68 2.79 -12.86 2.99
C LYS A 68 2.61 -11.44 2.44
N SER A 69 3.48 -10.51 2.83
CA SER A 69 3.56 -9.15 2.29
C SER A 69 4.39 -9.16 1.00
N TYR A 70 3.85 -9.81 -0.02
CA TYR A 70 4.58 -10.11 -1.26
C TYR A 70 5.02 -8.86 -2.03
N ASP A 71 4.18 -7.83 -2.14
CA ASP A 71 4.54 -6.59 -2.84
C ASP A 71 5.75 -5.89 -2.19
N SER A 72 5.73 -5.82 -0.85
CA SER A 72 6.84 -5.26 -0.07
C SER A 72 8.10 -6.12 -0.20
N ALA A 73 7.96 -7.45 -0.20
CA ALA A 73 9.08 -8.36 -0.38
C ALA A 73 9.74 -8.19 -1.77
N LEU A 74 8.93 -8.10 -2.84
CA LEU A 74 9.41 -7.85 -4.20
C LEU A 74 10.13 -6.50 -4.30
N SER A 75 9.55 -5.42 -3.75
CA SER A 75 10.20 -4.10 -3.75
C SER A 75 11.54 -4.11 -3.00
N THR A 76 11.65 -4.86 -1.90
CA THR A 76 12.92 -4.99 -1.17
C THR A 76 13.94 -5.82 -1.95
N LEU A 77 13.50 -6.84 -2.69
CA LEU A 77 14.36 -7.59 -3.61
C LEU A 77 14.82 -6.75 -4.81
N ASP A 78 13.95 -5.91 -5.37
CA ASP A 78 14.33 -4.99 -6.45
C ASP A 78 15.43 -4.03 -5.97
N LYS A 79 15.29 -3.48 -4.76
CA LYS A 79 16.35 -2.67 -4.13
C LYS A 79 17.65 -3.44 -3.94
N LEU A 80 17.59 -4.72 -3.58
CA LEU A 80 18.77 -5.58 -3.48
C LEU A 80 19.46 -5.72 -4.85
N PHE A 81 18.69 -5.96 -5.90
CA PHE A 81 19.21 -6.13 -7.26
C PHE A 81 19.78 -4.84 -7.84
N GLU A 82 19.16 -3.70 -7.55
CA GLU A 82 19.64 -2.38 -7.99
C GLU A 82 20.90 -1.94 -7.25
N LYS A 83 20.91 -2.06 -5.91
CA LYS A 83 22.02 -1.56 -5.10
C LYS A 83 23.24 -2.48 -5.09
N GLN A 84 23.02 -3.80 -5.16
CA GLN A 84 24.10 -4.78 -5.03
C GLN A 84 24.00 -5.93 -6.05
N PRO A 85 24.00 -5.66 -7.37
CA PRO A 85 23.73 -6.64 -8.43
C PRO A 85 24.73 -7.82 -8.46
N GLY A 86 25.96 -7.62 -7.97
CA GLY A 86 27.02 -8.64 -7.94
C GLY A 86 27.15 -9.40 -6.62
N SER A 87 26.31 -9.12 -5.63
CA SER A 87 26.40 -9.79 -4.33
C SER A 87 25.89 -11.24 -4.43
N SER A 88 26.46 -12.15 -3.62
CA SER A 88 26.02 -13.56 -3.60
C SER A 88 24.56 -13.71 -3.17
N GLN A 89 24.05 -12.74 -2.41
CA GLN A 89 22.67 -12.63 -1.94
C GLN A 89 21.67 -12.41 -3.08
N VAL A 90 22.10 -11.86 -4.23
CA VAL A 90 21.23 -11.71 -5.40
C VAL A 90 20.79 -13.06 -5.95
N VAL A 91 21.64 -14.08 -5.91
CA VAL A 91 21.29 -15.42 -6.39
C VAL A 91 20.15 -16.00 -5.56
N GLU A 92 20.24 -15.87 -4.25
CA GLU A 92 19.18 -16.30 -3.33
C GLU A 92 17.95 -15.41 -3.43
N GLY A 93 18.13 -14.09 -3.58
CA GLY A 93 17.05 -13.14 -3.81
C GLY A 93 16.24 -13.45 -5.08
N ARG A 94 16.89 -13.87 -6.17
CA ARG A 94 16.20 -14.29 -7.41
C ARG A 94 15.37 -15.55 -7.22
N LYS A 95 15.84 -16.51 -6.42
CA LYS A 95 15.04 -17.70 -6.06
C LYS A 95 13.81 -17.29 -5.27
N LEU A 96 13.98 -16.46 -4.24
CA LEU A 96 12.88 -15.95 -3.44
C LEU A 96 11.87 -15.15 -4.29
N TYR A 97 12.35 -14.34 -5.23
CA TYR A 97 11.50 -13.60 -6.18
C TYR A 97 10.59 -14.54 -6.97
N ALA A 98 11.15 -15.61 -7.56
CA ALA A 98 10.39 -16.60 -8.32
C ALA A 98 9.37 -17.35 -7.45
N GLU A 99 9.74 -17.70 -6.21
CA GLU A 99 8.82 -18.34 -5.26
C GLU A 99 7.63 -17.43 -4.92
N ILE A 100 7.90 -16.13 -4.70
CA ILE A 100 6.86 -15.13 -4.45
C ILE A 100 5.95 -14.98 -5.67
N GLU A 101 6.49 -14.88 -6.89
CA GLU A 101 5.69 -14.77 -8.11
C GLU A 101 4.76 -15.98 -8.29
N ILE A 102 5.25 -17.19 -8.07
CA ILE A 102 4.43 -18.41 -8.13
C ILE A 102 3.30 -18.34 -7.11
N ALA A 103 3.59 -17.90 -5.88
CA ALA A 103 2.58 -17.76 -4.82
C ALA A 103 1.52 -16.70 -5.16
N VAL A 104 1.93 -15.57 -5.76
CA VAL A 104 1.02 -14.51 -6.22
C VAL A 104 0.14 -15.02 -7.35
N GLN A 105 0.71 -15.64 -8.38
CA GLN A 105 -0.05 -16.20 -9.50
C GLN A 105 -1.04 -17.28 -9.04
N ALA A 106 -0.67 -18.13 -8.08
CA ALA A 106 -1.56 -19.13 -7.53
C ALA A 106 -2.75 -18.51 -6.77
N LYS A 107 -2.54 -17.38 -6.08
CA LYS A 107 -3.63 -16.62 -5.45
C LYS A 107 -4.53 -15.96 -6.48
N GLU A 108 -3.95 -15.34 -7.52
CA GLU A 108 -4.69 -14.67 -8.58
C GLU A 108 -5.62 -15.66 -9.31
N LYS A 109 -5.10 -16.84 -9.67
CA LYS A 109 -5.93 -17.89 -10.28
C LYS A 109 -7.10 -18.32 -9.41
N LYS A 110 -6.92 -18.40 -8.08
CA LYS A 110 -8.01 -18.72 -7.15
C LYS A 110 -9.03 -17.59 -7.09
N TRP A 111 -8.57 -16.34 -7.11
CA TRP A 111 -9.43 -15.17 -7.14
C TRP A 111 -10.25 -15.11 -8.43
N GLU A 112 -9.63 -15.26 -9.60
CA GLU A 112 -10.32 -15.31 -10.89
C GLU A 112 -11.38 -16.42 -10.94
N ALA A 113 -11.05 -17.62 -10.45
CA ALA A 113 -12.00 -18.73 -10.36
C ALA A 113 -13.19 -18.40 -9.43
N ALA A 114 -12.93 -17.77 -8.28
CA ALA A 114 -13.98 -17.35 -7.35
C ALA A 114 -14.88 -16.27 -7.94
N VAL A 115 -14.30 -15.25 -8.60
CA VAL A 115 -15.04 -14.19 -9.29
C VAL A 115 -15.89 -14.77 -10.42
N GLY A 116 -15.34 -15.70 -11.22
CA GLY A 116 -16.08 -16.39 -12.27
C GLY A 116 -17.29 -17.16 -11.73
N ALA A 117 -17.11 -17.89 -10.62
CA ALA A 117 -18.20 -18.62 -9.97
C ALA A 117 -19.29 -17.68 -9.42
N ILE A 118 -18.90 -16.57 -8.78
CA ILE A 118 -19.83 -15.55 -8.28
C ILE A 118 -20.62 -14.94 -9.45
N ARG A 119 -19.94 -14.60 -10.54
CA ARG A 119 -20.58 -14.04 -11.74
C ARG A 119 -21.60 -15.01 -12.34
N ALA A 120 -21.23 -16.28 -12.50
CA ALA A 120 -22.16 -17.29 -13.02
C ALA A 120 -23.39 -17.48 -12.10
N ALA A 121 -23.19 -17.47 -10.78
CA ALA A 121 -24.28 -17.55 -9.82
C ALA A 121 -25.19 -16.31 -9.90
N TRP A 122 -24.61 -15.12 -10.01
CA TRP A 122 -25.34 -13.86 -10.17
C TRP A 122 -26.15 -13.84 -11.48
N GLU A 123 -25.53 -14.16 -12.62
CA GLU A 123 -26.22 -14.23 -13.93
C GLU A 123 -27.40 -15.20 -13.89
N LYS A 124 -27.24 -16.36 -13.25
CA LYS A 124 -28.33 -17.34 -13.08
C LYS A 124 -29.45 -16.82 -12.18
N ALA A 125 -29.11 -16.19 -11.06
CA ALA A 125 -30.09 -15.63 -10.14
C ALA A 125 -30.89 -14.49 -10.79
N THR A 126 -30.21 -13.56 -11.45
CA THR A 126 -30.84 -12.44 -12.17
C THR A 126 -31.70 -12.92 -13.33
N ALA A 127 -31.25 -13.93 -14.10
CA ALA A 127 -32.08 -14.51 -15.16
C ALA A 127 -33.36 -15.14 -14.62
N ALA A 128 -33.29 -15.87 -13.50
CA ALA A 128 -34.46 -16.46 -12.85
C ALA A 128 -35.42 -15.38 -12.31
N GLU A 129 -34.88 -14.31 -11.73
CA GLU A 129 -35.66 -13.18 -11.24
C GLU A 129 -36.37 -12.43 -12.39
N LEU A 130 -35.67 -12.18 -13.50
CA LEU A 130 -36.24 -11.57 -14.69
C LEU A 130 -37.37 -12.41 -15.28
N MET A 131 -37.19 -13.73 -15.39
CA MET A 131 -38.26 -14.63 -15.84
C MET A 131 -39.46 -14.61 -14.89
N ALA A 132 -39.23 -14.64 -13.57
CA ALA A 132 -40.29 -14.60 -12.58
C ALA A 132 -41.04 -13.26 -12.55
N ASN A 133 -40.35 -12.14 -12.82
CA ASN A 133 -40.97 -10.82 -12.96
C ASN A 133 -41.79 -10.73 -14.25
N ALA A 134 -41.23 -11.18 -15.38
CA ALA A 134 -41.93 -11.18 -16.67
C ALA A 134 -43.20 -12.03 -16.64
N GLU A 135 -43.17 -13.20 -15.98
CA GLU A 135 -44.36 -14.04 -15.81
C GLU A 135 -45.42 -13.37 -14.94
N ARG A 136 -45.02 -12.70 -13.85
CA ARG A 136 -45.94 -11.91 -13.01
C ARG A 136 -46.57 -10.74 -13.77
N GLU A 137 -45.78 -10.00 -14.55
CA GLU A 137 -46.29 -8.90 -15.37
C GLU A 137 -47.26 -9.40 -16.43
N LYS A 138 -46.93 -10.50 -17.11
CA LYS A 138 -47.83 -11.14 -18.08
C LYS A 138 -49.17 -11.51 -17.45
N GLN A 139 -49.15 -12.15 -16.29
CA GLN A 139 -50.38 -12.54 -15.57
C GLN A 139 -51.21 -11.32 -15.18
N LEU A 140 -50.59 -10.25 -14.68
CA LEU A 140 -51.28 -9.01 -14.33
C LEU A 140 -51.92 -8.32 -15.55
N VAL A 141 -51.24 -8.35 -16.69
CA VAL A 141 -51.77 -7.80 -17.95
C VAL A 141 -52.94 -8.66 -18.44
N GLU A 142 -52.82 -9.99 -18.42
CA GLU A 142 -53.89 -10.91 -18.85
C GLU A 142 -55.14 -10.78 -17.98
N THR A 143 -54.99 -10.72 -16.65
CA THR A 143 -56.13 -10.53 -15.75
C THR A 143 -56.77 -9.15 -15.91
N GLY A 144 -55.96 -8.08 -15.97
CA GLY A 144 -56.47 -6.72 -16.19
C GLY A 144 -57.17 -6.55 -17.54
N MET A 145 -56.68 -7.21 -18.60
CA MET A 145 -57.31 -7.21 -19.91
C MET A 145 -58.65 -7.98 -19.89
N ALA A 146 -58.70 -9.15 -19.23
CA ALA A 146 -59.93 -9.91 -19.08
C ALA A 146 -61.01 -9.12 -18.31
N GLU A 147 -60.64 -8.45 -17.22
CA GLU A 147 -61.55 -7.58 -16.46
C GLU A 147 -62.05 -6.39 -17.29
N THR A 148 -61.15 -5.75 -18.04
CA THR A 148 -61.51 -4.61 -18.91
C THR A 148 -62.48 -5.05 -20.01
N LEU A 149 -62.20 -6.17 -20.67
CA LEU A 149 -63.07 -6.73 -21.70
C LEU A 149 -64.43 -7.14 -21.13
N ALA A 150 -64.47 -7.75 -19.93
CA ALA A 150 -65.72 -8.10 -19.27
C ALA A 150 -66.57 -6.85 -18.96
N LYS A 151 -65.93 -5.80 -18.43
CA LYS A 151 -66.60 -4.53 -18.11
C LYS A 151 -67.16 -3.83 -19.36
N GLU A 152 -66.37 -3.77 -20.44
CA GLU A 152 -66.84 -3.22 -21.72
C GLU A 152 -67.97 -4.08 -22.31
N TRP A 153 -67.91 -5.40 -22.16
CA TRP A 153 -68.98 -6.29 -22.62
C TRP A 153 -70.29 -6.09 -21.86
N GLU A 154 -70.26 -5.92 -20.54
CA GLU A 154 -71.47 -5.55 -19.77
C GLU A 154 -72.03 -4.20 -20.23
N ARG A 155 -71.16 -3.20 -20.42
CA ARG A 155 -71.58 -1.88 -20.92
C ARG A 155 -72.27 -1.97 -22.28
N VAL A 156 -71.68 -2.71 -23.23
CA VAL A 156 -72.25 -2.92 -24.56
C VAL A 156 -73.58 -3.67 -24.49
N LYS A 157 -73.71 -4.68 -23.62
CA LYS A 157 -74.98 -5.39 -23.41
C LYS A 157 -76.07 -4.47 -22.88
N ASP A 158 -75.75 -3.60 -21.92
CA ASP A 158 -76.70 -2.64 -21.37
C ASP A 158 -77.15 -1.62 -22.44
N GLU A 159 -76.22 -1.12 -23.26
CA GLU A 159 -76.51 -0.24 -24.40
C GLU A 159 -77.46 -0.94 -25.41
N ILE A 160 -77.16 -2.19 -25.81
CA ILE A 160 -78.02 -2.97 -26.72
C ILE A 160 -79.42 -3.16 -26.13
N LYS A 161 -79.53 -3.47 -24.84
CA LYS A 161 -80.82 -3.68 -24.18
C LYS A 161 -81.65 -2.40 -24.16
N GLN A 162 -81.05 -1.26 -23.82
CA GLN A 162 -81.73 0.03 -23.83
C GLN A 162 -82.21 0.41 -25.23
N ASP A 163 -81.43 0.12 -26.27
CA ASP A 163 -81.81 0.42 -27.65
C ASP A 163 -82.93 -0.52 -28.14
N TRP A 164 -82.96 -1.77 -27.69
CA TRP A 164 -84.05 -2.70 -27.98
C TRP A 164 -85.37 -2.30 -27.29
N GLU A 165 -85.32 -1.84 -26.04
CA GLU A 165 -86.51 -1.37 -25.30
C GLU A 165 -87.12 -0.07 -25.86
N LYS A 166 -86.37 0.67 -26.69
CA LYS A 166 -86.84 1.89 -27.36
C LYS A 166 -87.47 1.63 -28.74
N GLN A 167 -87.40 0.40 -29.26
CA GLN A 167 -88.06 -0.03 -30.50
C GLN A 167 -89.49 -0.50 -30.22
#